data_AF-A0AAW7ZER5-F1
#
_entry.id   AF-A0AAW7ZER5-F1
#
_cell.length_a   1.000
_cell.length_b   1.000
_cell.length_c   1.000
_cell.angle_alpha   90.00
_cell.angle_beta   90.00
_cell.angle_gamma   90.00
#
_symmetry.space_group_name_H-M   'P 1'
#
loop_
_entity.id
_entity.type
_entity.pdbx_description
1 polymer ?
#
loop_
_entity_poly.entity_id
_entity_poly.type
_entity_poly.pdbx_seq_one_letter_code
_entity_poly.pdbx_strand_id
1 'polypeptide(L)'
;MIDSLENKVSISTPVTSQNNKPMKASTAHQILFSILPSSWTRREDYSNHYIDYIFEIKQAGLPKGIRFSAVIKLSTSLKVIDDSIILQLETEKIKYINDKTDEPVLIILINPKSEEVYWLFLQEYVHNILENSSPGWQNKKNVTLRLPIANQLINSTVPLEEAVLRGWEFIYVSKFHMPYRIVQEKIKGFFESPQNVEKALSIASNRPYGKHLSKSNSNCSSDSCSSCSQEPEPDISTSADNDVQLSLNHAQGLKLLDPRENRQAYYLIYNALNQAGDNISAGMRCTAMGEMAFYDYLLHFMRSFELEGTGSIIHLSRLEEHLRYFKAIDQLVAFIIVALDECELIPTSLLTIRLADTYLFATPYISRTFGQDKAAPLMDYAQSLLIFSHEIASFIESPGSIIQ
;
A
#
# COMPACT_ATOMS: atom_id res chain seq x y z
N MET A 1 31.49 8.51 7.04
CA MET A 1 31.50 9.73 6.19
C MET A 1 30.34 9.67 5.22
N ILE A 2 29.12 9.53 5.76
CA ILE A 2 27.82 9.48 5.08
C ILE A 2 26.87 10.04 6.16
N ASP A 3 26.75 11.36 6.24
CA ASP A 3 25.78 12.06 7.13
C ASP A 3 25.73 13.57 6.83
N SER A 4 25.91 13.97 5.57
CA SER A 4 26.00 15.41 5.25
C SER A 4 25.38 15.76 3.91
N LEU A 5 24.11 15.40 3.70
CA LEU A 5 23.27 15.96 2.63
C LEU A 5 21.80 16.05 3.08
N GLU A 6 21.55 16.67 4.23
CA GLU A 6 20.24 17.22 4.56
C GLU A 6 20.37 18.75 4.66
N ASN A 7 20.01 19.42 3.56
CA ASN A 7 19.90 20.87 3.54
C ASN A 7 18.71 21.29 4.42
N LYS A 8 19.02 21.83 5.60
CA LYS A 8 18.07 22.51 6.47
C LYS A 8 17.60 23.80 5.80
N VAL A 9 16.38 23.78 5.26
CA VAL A 9 15.63 25.01 4.98
C VAL A 9 14.85 25.37 6.25
N SER A 10 15.40 26.31 7.02
CA SER A 10 14.77 26.90 8.19
C SER A 10 13.62 27.81 7.76
N ILE A 11 12.40 27.27 7.71
CA ILE A 11 11.19 28.09 7.53
C ILE A 11 10.70 28.51 8.92
N SER A 12 11.04 29.74 9.31
CA SER A 12 10.44 30.41 10.47
C SER A 12 9.02 30.87 10.11
N THR A 13 8.00 30.11 10.49
CA THR A 13 6.61 30.56 10.44
C THR A 13 6.26 31.37 11.69
N PRO A 14 5.63 32.55 11.55
CA PRO A 14 5.22 33.35 12.69
C PRO A 14 4.03 32.68 13.41
N VAL A 15 4.18 32.47 14.71
CA VAL A 15 3.13 32.03 15.63
C VAL A 15 2.07 33.11 15.69
N THR A 16 0.95 32.91 15.01
CA THR A 16 -0.25 33.72 15.22
C THR A 16 -1.07 33.00 16.28
N SER A 17 -0.96 33.45 17.53
CA SER A 17 -1.77 32.98 18.64
C SER A 17 -3.22 33.42 18.43
N GLN A 18 -4.05 32.57 17.82
CA GLN A 18 -5.49 32.75 17.91
C GLN A 18 -5.95 32.20 19.26
N ASN A 19 -6.45 33.12 20.09
CA ASN A 19 -7.11 32.87 21.35
C ASN A 19 -8.32 31.95 21.14
N ASN A 20 -8.14 30.64 21.32
CA ASN A 20 -9.24 29.69 21.32
C ASN A 20 -9.79 29.55 22.74
N LYS A 21 -10.96 30.15 22.95
CA LYS A 21 -11.77 30.04 24.15
C LYS A 21 -12.27 28.58 24.25
N PRO A 22 -12.05 27.84 25.36
CA PRO A 22 -12.50 26.45 25.46
C PRO A 22 -14.03 26.40 25.47
N MET A 23 -14.61 25.71 24.48
CA MET A 23 -16.04 25.44 24.41
C MET A 23 -16.40 24.47 25.54
N LYS A 24 -17.40 24.80 26.38
CA LYS A 24 -17.84 23.91 27.45
C LYS A 24 -18.38 22.61 26.83
N ALA A 25 -17.78 21.47 27.15
CA ALA A 25 -18.26 20.16 26.73
C ALA A 25 -19.73 19.98 27.12
N SER A 26 -20.57 19.57 26.17
CA SER A 26 -21.99 19.29 26.40
C SER A 26 -22.16 18.20 27.47
N THR A 27 -23.30 18.15 28.15
CA THR A 27 -23.61 17.14 29.18
C THR A 27 -23.37 15.72 28.67
N ALA A 28 -23.60 15.45 27.38
CA ALA A 28 -23.38 14.14 26.77
C ALA A 28 -21.90 13.74 26.70
N HIS A 29 -21.00 14.68 26.40
CA HIS A 29 -19.57 14.38 26.33
C HIS A 29 -18.99 14.13 27.73
N GLN A 30 -19.55 14.78 28.76
CA GLN A 30 -19.17 14.56 30.15
C GLN A 30 -19.46 13.12 30.61
N ILE A 31 -20.57 12.52 30.14
CA ILE A 31 -20.90 11.11 30.40
C ILE A 31 -19.76 10.21 29.91
N LEU A 32 -19.36 10.33 28.64
CA LEU A 32 -18.24 9.56 28.08
C LEU A 32 -16.96 9.78 28.90
N PHE A 33 -16.60 11.03 29.17
CA PHE A 33 -15.35 11.34 29.87
C PHE A 33 -15.32 10.90 31.32
N SER A 34 -16.47 10.70 31.95
CA SER A 34 -16.56 10.16 33.31
C SER A 34 -16.31 8.65 33.37
N ILE A 35 -16.54 7.93 32.26
CA ILE A 35 -16.38 6.48 32.15
C ILE A 35 -14.96 6.10 31.72
N LEU A 36 -14.30 6.96 30.93
CA LEU A 36 -12.94 6.69 30.45
C LEU A 36 -11.88 6.83 31.55
N PRO A 37 -10.80 6.03 31.54
CA PRO A 37 -9.73 6.12 32.52
C PRO A 37 -9.05 7.50 32.49
N SER A 38 -8.72 8.01 33.67
CA SER A 38 -8.01 9.29 33.82
C SER A 38 -6.59 9.28 33.26
N SER A 39 -6.02 8.09 33.02
CA SER A 39 -4.72 7.91 32.39
C SER A 39 -4.73 8.22 30.89
N TRP A 40 -5.90 8.22 30.25
CA TRP A 40 -6.03 8.49 28.82
C TRP A 40 -5.98 9.99 28.57
N THR A 41 -5.23 10.38 27.55
CA THR A 41 -5.24 11.76 27.07
C THR A 41 -6.21 11.91 25.90
N ARG A 42 -6.85 13.07 25.81
CA ARG A 42 -7.79 13.40 24.73
C ARG A 42 -7.42 14.71 24.06
N ARG A 43 -7.66 14.81 22.77
CA ARG A 43 -7.49 16.02 21.95
C ARG A 43 -8.67 16.15 21.00
N GLU A 44 -9.17 17.36 20.80
CA GLU A 44 -10.13 17.64 19.72
C GLU A 44 -9.38 17.73 18.39
N ASP A 45 -9.91 17.11 17.34
CA ASP A 45 -9.33 17.18 16.00
C ASP A 45 -10.04 18.22 15.14
N TYR A 46 -9.62 19.48 15.25
CA TYR A 46 -10.16 20.55 14.44
C TYR A 46 -9.75 20.50 12.97
N SER A 47 -8.79 19.64 12.60
CA SER A 47 -8.31 19.52 11.22
C SER A 47 -9.16 18.58 10.38
N ASN A 48 -9.87 17.65 11.02
CA ASN A 48 -10.68 16.64 10.36
C ASN A 48 -12.17 16.86 10.65
N HIS A 49 -12.93 17.28 9.64
CA HIS A 49 -14.36 17.59 9.74
C HIS A 49 -15.23 16.40 10.18
N TYR A 50 -14.71 15.17 10.13
CA TYR A 50 -15.46 13.97 10.45
C TYR A 50 -15.07 13.34 11.79
N ILE A 51 -13.95 13.72 12.40
CA ILE A 51 -13.46 13.16 13.66
C ILE A 51 -13.69 14.17 14.78
N ASP A 52 -14.25 13.74 15.90
CA ASP A 52 -14.54 14.61 17.02
C ASP A 52 -13.36 14.65 18.01
N TYR A 53 -12.79 13.48 18.31
CA TYR A 53 -11.72 13.34 19.29
C TYR A 53 -10.63 12.36 18.82
N ILE A 54 -9.40 12.62 19.23
CA ILE A 54 -8.30 11.66 19.23
C ILE A 54 -7.98 11.34 20.68
N PHE A 55 -8.01 10.06 21.02
CA PHE A 55 -7.63 9.54 22.32
C PHE A 55 -6.27 8.87 22.24
N GLU A 56 -5.52 8.94 23.33
CA GLU A 56 -4.23 8.25 23.47
C GLU A 56 -4.18 7.51 24.82
N ILE A 57 -4.02 6.19 24.72
CA ILE A 57 -3.92 5.24 25.82
C ILE A 57 -2.45 5.14 26.21
N LYS A 58 -2.12 5.56 27.43
CA LYS A 58 -0.76 5.42 27.97
C LYS A 58 -0.55 4.00 28.47
N GLN A 59 0.47 3.32 27.94
CA GLN A 59 0.85 1.99 28.37
C GLN A 59 2.29 2.00 28.91
N ALA A 60 2.52 1.31 30.02
CA ALA A 60 3.85 1.20 30.61
C ALA A 60 4.81 0.51 29.64
N GLY A 61 5.97 1.12 29.39
CA GLY A 61 7.01 0.57 28.52
C GLY A 61 6.93 0.98 27.05
N LEU A 62 5.89 1.71 26.62
CA LEU A 62 5.84 2.27 25.26
C LEU A 62 6.32 3.74 25.22
N PRO A 63 7.14 4.12 24.22
CA PRO A 63 7.64 5.50 24.08
C PRO A 63 6.57 6.50 23.65
N LYS A 64 5.51 6.05 22.95
CA LYS A 64 4.31 6.81 22.60
C LYS A 64 3.08 5.99 23.00
N GLY A 65 2.00 6.63 23.44
CA GLY A 65 0.75 5.93 23.73
C GLY A 65 0.06 5.46 22.45
N ILE A 66 -0.90 4.55 22.61
CA ILE A 66 -1.67 3.97 21.51
C ILE A 66 -2.86 4.85 21.24
N ARG A 67 -3.02 5.30 19.99
CA ARG A 67 -4.05 6.29 19.64
C ARG A 67 -5.25 5.66 18.95
N PHE A 68 -6.40 6.30 19.07
CA PHE A 68 -7.55 6.02 18.22
C PHE A 68 -8.39 7.28 18.07
N SER A 69 -9.07 7.40 16.94
CA SER A 69 -10.03 8.47 16.72
C SER A 69 -11.43 8.05 17.12
N ALA A 70 -12.24 9.00 17.55
CA ALA A 70 -13.63 8.78 17.90
C ALA A 70 -14.55 9.73 17.13
N VAL A 71 -15.65 9.17 16.67
CA VAL A 71 -16.80 9.90 16.15
C VAL A 71 -17.93 9.78 17.16
N ILE A 72 -18.36 10.91 17.72
CA ILE A 72 -19.42 10.95 18.71
C ILE A 72 -20.78 11.06 18.02
N LYS A 73 -21.72 10.21 18.43
CA LYS A 73 -23.12 10.26 18.02
C LYS A 73 -24.01 10.28 19.25
N LEU A 74 -25.04 11.12 19.20
CA LEU A 74 -25.99 11.31 20.30
C LEU A 74 -27.37 10.83 19.86
N SER A 75 -28.01 10.01 20.68
CA SER A 75 -29.42 9.63 20.48
C SER A 75 -30.12 9.40 21.81
N THR A 76 -31.23 10.11 22.03
CA THR A 76 -32.06 9.95 23.24
C THR A 76 -33.03 8.77 23.15
N SER A 77 -33.17 8.16 21.97
CA SER A 77 -34.05 7.01 21.71
C SER A 77 -33.32 5.97 20.87
N LEU A 78 -32.78 4.95 21.52
CA LEU A 78 -32.10 3.85 20.86
C LEU A 78 -33.14 2.90 20.26
N LYS A 79 -33.03 2.63 18.95
CA LYS A 79 -33.82 1.59 18.27
C LYS A 79 -33.00 0.30 18.29
N VAL A 80 -33.52 -0.70 18.97
CA VAL A 80 -32.89 -2.02 19.08
C VAL A 80 -33.63 -3.01 18.19
N ILE A 81 -32.88 -3.74 17.36
CA ILE A 81 -33.36 -4.82 16.49
C ILE A 81 -32.29 -5.93 16.52
N ASP A 82 -32.68 -7.16 16.81
CA ASP A 82 -31.81 -8.35 16.81
C ASP A 82 -30.47 -8.11 17.56
N ASP A 83 -30.55 -7.76 18.85
CA ASP A 83 -29.41 -7.46 19.73
C ASP A 83 -28.45 -6.36 19.23
N SER A 84 -28.92 -5.53 18.30
CA SER A 84 -28.16 -4.45 17.71
C SER A 84 -28.90 -3.12 17.79
N ILE A 85 -28.18 -2.06 18.12
CA ILE A 85 -28.65 -0.68 18.02
C ILE A 85 -28.49 -0.21 16.58
N ILE A 86 -29.56 0.34 16.02
CA ILE A 86 -29.61 0.83 14.65
C ILE A 86 -29.15 2.28 14.60
N LEU A 87 -28.10 2.54 13.83
CA LEU A 87 -27.55 3.88 13.60
C LEU A 87 -27.47 4.18 12.11
N GLN A 88 -28.02 5.31 11.67
CA GLN A 88 -27.83 5.80 10.31
C GLN A 88 -26.66 6.77 10.24
N LEU A 89 -25.78 6.59 9.25
CA LEU A 89 -24.67 7.47 8.97
C LEU A 89 -24.59 7.81 7.49
N GLU A 90 -24.08 9.00 7.21
CA GLU A 90 -23.77 9.45 5.85
C GLU A 90 -22.63 8.62 5.28
N THR A 91 -22.85 8.12 4.06
CA THR A 91 -21.89 7.28 3.34
C THR A 91 -20.59 8.02 3.08
N GLU A 92 -20.65 9.32 2.77
CA GLU A 92 -19.46 10.15 2.50
C GLU A 92 -18.52 10.17 3.71
N LYS A 93 -19.06 10.28 4.93
CA LYS A 93 -18.29 10.25 6.18
C LYS A 93 -17.57 8.91 6.36
N ILE A 94 -18.27 7.80 6.14
CA ILE A 94 -17.69 6.45 6.28
C ILE A 94 -16.59 6.25 5.24
N LYS A 95 -16.85 6.65 3.99
CA LYS A 95 -15.88 6.58 2.90
C LYS A 95 -14.62 7.39 3.23
N TYR A 96 -14.80 8.65 3.65
CA TYR A 96 -13.67 9.50 4.04
C TYR A 96 -12.82 8.83 5.12
N ILE A 97 -13.46 8.32 6.18
CA ILE A 97 -12.74 7.67 7.28
C ILE A 97 -11.95 6.46 6.76
N ASN A 98 -12.61 5.58 6.00
CA ASN A 98 -11.98 4.36 5.50
C ASN A 98 -10.83 4.64 4.52
N ASP A 99 -10.91 5.72 3.75
CA ASP A 99 -9.94 6.06 2.70
C ASP A 99 -8.78 6.95 3.20
N LYS A 100 -8.97 7.70 4.29
CA LYS A 100 -8.05 8.78 4.71
C LYS A 100 -7.48 8.64 6.12
N THR A 101 -7.90 7.64 6.89
CA THR A 101 -7.43 7.47 8.27
C THR A 101 -6.52 6.25 8.42
N ASP A 102 -5.38 6.46 9.06
CA ASP A 102 -4.35 5.45 9.32
C ASP A 102 -4.37 4.93 10.77
N GLU A 103 -5.40 5.29 11.53
CA GLU A 103 -5.58 4.89 12.93
C GLU A 103 -7.01 4.37 13.17
N PRO A 104 -7.25 3.55 14.22
CA PRO A 104 -8.57 3.00 14.49
C PRO A 104 -9.59 4.11 14.74
N VAL A 105 -10.72 4.07 14.03
CA VAL A 105 -11.82 5.01 14.24
C VAL A 105 -13.02 4.29 14.84
N LEU A 106 -13.40 4.72 16.04
CA LEU A 106 -14.54 4.17 16.74
C LEU A 106 -15.73 5.13 16.67
N ILE A 107 -16.89 4.62 16.26
CA ILE A 107 -18.15 5.31 16.48
C ILE A 107 -18.50 5.12 17.96
N ILE A 108 -18.69 6.21 18.70
CA ILE A 108 -19.16 6.20 20.08
C ILE A 108 -20.57 6.78 20.11
N LEU A 109 -21.55 5.94 20.44
CA LEU A 109 -22.95 6.32 20.57
C LEU A 109 -23.30 6.54 22.04
N ILE A 110 -23.76 7.74 22.37
CA ILE A 110 -24.13 8.13 23.73
C ILE A 110 -25.65 8.36 23.78
N ASN A 111 -26.32 7.71 24.72
CA ASN A 111 -27.68 8.06 25.12
C ASN A 111 -27.64 8.95 26.36
N PRO A 112 -27.82 10.27 26.22
CA PRO A 112 -27.67 11.19 27.35
C PRO A 112 -28.81 11.08 28.37
N LYS A 113 -29.92 10.38 28.05
CA LYS A 113 -31.04 10.20 28.98
C LYS A 113 -30.82 9.01 29.92
N SER A 114 -30.30 7.90 29.40
CA SER A 114 -29.98 6.70 30.19
C SER A 114 -28.53 6.62 30.63
N GLU A 115 -27.69 7.58 30.20
CA GLU A 115 -26.24 7.62 30.42
C GLU A 115 -25.49 6.40 29.86
N GLU A 116 -26.08 5.73 28.87
CA GLU A 116 -25.47 4.56 28.24
C GLU A 116 -24.53 4.97 27.09
N VAL A 117 -23.39 4.28 26.99
CA VAL A 117 -22.40 4.51 25.94
C VAL A 117 -22.08 3.20 25.24
N TYR A 118 -22.17 3.20 23.91
CA TYR A 118 -21.88 2.07 23.04
C TYR A 118 -20.79 2.43 22.04
N TRP A 119 -20.07 1.43 21.54
CA TRP A 119 -18.99 1.65 20.58
C TRP A 119 -19.00 0.66 19.41
N LEU A 120 -18.42 1.08 18.29
CA LEU A 120 -18.22 0.25 17.12
C LEU A 120 -16.92 0.64 16.42
N PHE A 121 -16.03 -0.33 16.19
CA PHE A 121 -14.87 -0.11 15.34
C PHE A 121 -15.31 -0.06 13.87
N LEU A 122 -15.21 1.13 13.26
CA LEU A 122 -15.86 1.41 11.97
C LEU A 122 -15.20 0.65 10.82
N GLN A 123 -13.87 0.71 10.71
CA GLN A 123 -13.17 0.12 9.56
C GLN A 123 -13.36 -1.40 9.48
N GLU A 124 -13.26 -2.12 10.61
CA GLU A 124 -13.52 -3.56 10.65
C GLU A 124 -14.98 -3.89 10.31
N TYR A 125 -15.94 -3.11 10.83
CA TYR A 125 -17.35 -3.30 10.50
C TYR A 125 -17.62 -3.10 9.00
N VAL A 126 -16.99 -2.10 8.39
CA VAL A 126 -17.14 -1.84 6.95
C VAL A 126 -16.69 -3.07 6.16
N HIS A 127 -15.48 -3.55 6.42
CA HIS A 127 -14.88 -4.66 5.71
C HIS A 127 -15.63 -5.99 5.93
N ASN A 128 -15.89 -6.36 7.19
CA ASN A 128 -16.42 -7.68 7.49
C ASN A 128 -17.94 -7.77 7.29
N ILE A 129 -18.67 -6.67 7.51
CA ILE A 129 -20.14 -6.68 7.62
C ILE A 129 -20.79 -5.82 6.54
N LEU A 130 -20.40 -4.55 6.39
CA LEU A 130 -21.12 -3.62 5.52
C LEU A 130 -20.97 -3.96 4.03
N GLU A 131 -19.77 -4.32 3.59
CA GLU A 131 -19.48 -4.73 2.21
C GLU A 131 -20.35 -5.91 1.77
N ASN A 132 -20.54 -6.88 2.67
CA ASN A 132 -21.33 -8.09 2.41
C ASN A 132 -22.85 -7.86 2.56
N SER A 133 -23.27 -7.17 3.61
CA SER A 133 -24.69 -6.97 3.94
C SER A 133 -25.38 -5.89 3.11
N SER A 134 -24.61 -4.95 2.55
CA SER A 134 -25.11 -3.90 1.65
C SER A 134 -24.11 -3.63 0.51
N PRO A 135 -24.02 -4.53 -0.49
CA PRO A 135 -23.16 -4.31 -1.65
C PRO A 135 -23.44 -2.97 -2.35
N GLY A 136 -22.39 -2.27 -2.79
CA GLY A 136 -22.49 -0.95 -3.42
C GLY A 136 -22.96 0.16 -2.48
N TRP A 137 -22.77 0.01 -1.16
CA TRP A 137 -23.16 1.00 -0.16
C TRP A 137 -22.58 2.39 -0.42
N GLN A 138 -21.42 2.47 -1.07
CA GLN A 138 -20.72 3.70 -1.44
C GLN A 138 -21.56 4.62 -2.35
N ASN A 139 -22.55 4.06 -3.06
CA ASN A 139 -23.44 4.80 -3.96
C ASN A 139 -24.70 5.33 -3.27
N LYS A 140 -24.93 4.98 -1.99
CA LYS A 140 -26.09 5.42 -1.22
C LYS A 140 -25.77 6.72 -0.50
N LYS A 141 -26.78 7.56 -0.21
CA LYS A 141 -26.59 8.76 0.63
C LYS A 141 -26.27 8.41 2.08
N ASN A 142 -27.02 7.44 2.62
CA ASN A 142 -26.88 6.96 3.99
C ASN A 142 -26.85 5.44 4.02
N VAL A 143 -26.19 4.89 5.04
CA VAL A 143 -26.18 3.47 5.35
C VAL A 143 -26.59 3.24 6.80
N THR A 144 -27.09 2.04 7.06
CA THR A 144 -27.48 1.64 8.41
C THR A 144 -26.39 0.75 8.99
N LEU A 145 -25.80 1.19 10.10
CA LEU A 145 -24.89 0.41 10.93
C LEU A 145 -25.68 -0.29 12.03
N ARG A 146 -25.26 -1.51 12.36
CA ARG A 146 -25.79 -2.32 13.46
C ARG A 146 -24.71 -2.40 14.55
N LEU A 147 -24.91 -1.65 15.62
CA LEU A 147 -23.98 -1.62 16.76
C LEU A 147 -24.38 -2.70 17.76
N PRO A 148 -23.54 -3.69 18.05
CA PRO A 148 -23.88 -4.73 19.02
C PRO A 148 -24.13 -4.14 20.41
N ILE A 149 -25.21 -4.54 21.10
CA ILE A 149 -25.48 -4.10 22.47
C ILE A 149 -24.38 -4.57 23.42
N ALA A 150 -23.74 -5.71 23.12
CA ALA A 150 -22.59 -6.20 23.86
C ALA A 150 -21.40 -5.21 23.89
N ASN A 151 -21.31 -4.29 22.92
CA ASN A 151 -20.30 -3.24 22.88
C ASN A 151 -20.71 -2.01 23.73
N GLN A 152 -21.31 -2.24 24.89
CA GLN A 152 -21.60 -1.19 25.85
C GLN A 152 -20.39 -0.97 26.78
N LEU A 153 -20.06 0.28 27.06
CA LEU A 153 -19.07 0.62 28.09
C LEU A 153 -19.73 0.52 29.47
N ILE A 154 -19.67 -0.69 30.05
CA ILE A 154 -20.19 -0.97 31.39
C ILE A 154 -19.02 -1.26 32.33
N ASN A 155 -18.77 -0.38 33.29
CA ASN A 155 -17.84 -0.55 34.42
C ASN A 155 -16.37 -0.90 34.08
N SER A 156 -16.02 -1.06 32.81
CA SER A 156 -14.69 -1.44 32.32
C SER A 156 -14.47 -0.93 30.90
N THR A 157 -13.27 -0.41 30.65
CA THR A 157 -12.80 -0.02 29.32
C THR A 157 -11.98 -1.10 28.63
N VAL A 158 -11.73 -2.24 29.29
CA VAL A 158 -10.89 -3.32 28.74
C VAL A 158 -11.34 -3.80 27.37
N PRO A 159 -12.65 -4.06 27.09
CA PRO A 159 -13.07 -4.47 25.75
C PRO A 159 -12.82 -3.41 24.68
N LEU A 160 -12.91 -2.12 25.04
CA LEU A 160 -12.61 -1.01 24.15
C LEU A 160 -11.11 -0.92 23.86
N GLU A 161 -10.27 -1.08 24.90
CA GLU A 161 -8.81 -1.12 24.77
C GLU A 161 -8.38 -2.25 23.84
N GLU A 162 -8.88 -3.47 24.06
CA GLU A 162 -8.62 -4.60 23.18
C GLU A 162 -9.08 -4.36 21.75
N ALA A 163 -10.24 -3.72 21.56
CA ALA A 163 -10.73 -3.36 20.22
C ALA A 163 -9.82 -2.35 19.53
N VAL A 164 -9.26 -1.37 20.26
CA VAL A 164 -8.27 -0.43 19.72
C VAL A 164 -6.99 -1.16 19.31
N LEU A 165 -6.49 -2.08 20.13
CA LEU A 165 -5.30 -2.88 19.81
C LEU A 165 -5.51 -3.73 18.56
N ARG A 166 -6.61 -4.50 18.53
CA ARG A 166 -7.00 -5.28 17.34
C ARG A 166 -7.20 -4.39 16.13
N GLY A 167 -7.71 -3.17 16.33
CA GLY A 167 -7.91 -2.19 15.26
C GLY A 167 -6.60 -1.74 14.62
N TRP A 168 -5.54 -1.52 15.40
CA TRP A 168 -4.21 -1.23 14.86
C TRP A 168 -3.66 -2.39 14.04
N GLU A 169 -3.80 -3.62 14.54
CA GLU A 169 -3.41 -4.82 13.78
C GLU A 169 -4.20 -4.93 12.48
N PHE A 170 -5.51 -4.69 12.52
CA PHE A 170 -6.37 -4.70 11.35
C PHE A 170 -5.92 -3.69 10.29
N ILE A 171 -5.72 -2.42 10.69
CA ILE A 171 -5.29 -1.35 9.78
C ILE A 171 -3.92 -1.64 9.18
N TYR A 172 -3.02 -2.14 10.02
CA TYR A 172 -1.69 -2.52 9.58
C TYR A 172 -1.73 -3.61 8.51
N VAL A 173 -2.47 -4.69 8.76
CA VAL A 173 -2.60 -5.81 7.82
C VAL A 173 -3.35 -5.39 6.56
N SER A 174 -4.37 -4.53 6.66
CA SER A 174 -5.12 -4.04 5.50
C SER A 174 -4.27 -3.23 4.53
N LYS A 175 -3.16 -2.62 4.97
CA LYS A 175 -2.21 -1.92 4.08
C LYS A 175 -1.51 -2.87 3.11
N PHE A 176 -1.41 -4.16 3.40
CA PHE A 176 -0.91 -5.15 2.44
C PHE A 176 -1.93 -5.48 1.34
N HIS A 177 -3.23 -5.37 1.62
CA HIS A 177 -4.29 -5.68 0.66
C HIS A 177 -4.37 -4.65 -0.48
N MET A 178 -4.20 -3.36 -0.17
CA MET A 178 -4.40 -2.27 -1.13
C MET A 178 -3.48 -2.36 -2.37
N PRO A 179 -2.15 -2.55 -2.24
CA PRO A 179 -1.25 -2.75 -3.38
C PRO A 179 -1.69 -3.89 -4.31
N TYR A 180 -2.04 -5.05 -3.74
CA TYR A 180 -2.54 -6.20 -4.48
C TYR A 180 -3.82 -5.86 -5.27
N ARG A 181 -4.81 -5.26 -4.61
CA ARG A 181 -6.09 -4.91 -5.23
C ARG A 181 -5.92 -3.95 -6.41
N ILE A 182 -5.10 -2.90 -6.22
CA ILE A 182 -4.82 -1.90 -7.27
C ILE A 182 -4.19 -2.56 -8.49
N VAL A 183 -3.15 -3.38 -8.29
CA VAL A 183 -2.46 -4.07 -9.40
C VAL A 183 -3.39 -5.06 -10.10
N GLN A 184 -4.17 -5.84 -9.33
CA GLN A 184 -5.15 -6.77 -9.88
C GLN A 184 -6.20 -6.07 -10.76
N GLU A 185 -6.81 -4.99 -10.25
CA GLU A 185 -7.81 -4.22 -11.00
C GLU A 185 -7.21 -3.63 -12.28
N LYS A 186 -5.99 -3.09 -12.19
CA LYS A 186 -5.30 -2.46 -13.32
C LYS A 186 -4.94 -3.48 -14.40
N ILE A 187 -4.42 -4.65 -14.04
CA ILE A 187 -4.09 -5.74 -14.98
C ILE A 187 -5.36 -6.23 -15.68
N LYS A 188 -6.43 -6.51 -14.94
CA LYS A 188 -7.71 -6.95 -15.53
C LYS A 188 -8.25 -5.92 -16.53
N GLY A 189 -8.34 -4.66 -16.11
CA GLY A 189 -8.83 -3.59 -16.98
C GLY A 189 -7.96 -3.35 -18.22
N PHE A 190 -6.66 -3.64 -18.15
CA PHE A 190 -5.78 -3.57 -19.32
C PHE A 190 -6.14 -4.63 -20.37
N PHE A 191 -6.30 -5.89 -19.97
CA PHE A 191 -6.62 -6.98 -20.89
C PHE A 191 -8.07 -6.95 -21.41
N GLU A 192 -8.96 -6.24 -20.72
CA GLU A 192 -10.31 -5.94 -21.22
C GLU A 192 -10.32 -4.91 -22.37
N SER A 193 -9.21 -4.20 -22.63
CA SER A 193 -9.09 -3.18 -23.68
C SER A 193 -8.36 -3.71 -24.92
N PRO A 194 -9.06 -3.95 -26.06
CA PRO A 194 -8.43 -4.46 -27.28
C PRO A 194 -7.30 -3.55 -27.81
N GLN A 195 -7.45 -2.23 -27.66
CA GLN A 195 -6.48 -1.24 -28.12
C GLN A 195 -5.14 -1.36 -27.38
N ASN A 196 -5.20 -1.56 -26.06
CA ASN A 196 -4.02 -1.74 -25.22
C ASN A 196 -3.29 -3.04 -25.58
N VAL A 197 -4.06 -4.11 -25.76
CA VAL A 197 -3.57 -5.44 -26.14
C VAL A 197 -2.87 -5.39 -27.50
N GLU A 198 -3.49 -4.76 -28.52
CA GLU A 198 -2.89 -4.58 -29.84
C GLU A 198 -1.59 -3.75 -29.78
N LYS A 199 -1.60 -2.65 -29.03
CA LYS A 199 -0.41 -1.81 -28.83
C LYS A 199 0.73 -2.59 -28.17
N ALA A 200 0.44 -3.36 -27.13
CA ALA A 200 1.44 -4.20 -26.46
C ALA A 200 2.05 -5.25 -27.40
N LEU A 201 1.23 -5.91 -28.23
CA LEU A 201 1.72 -6.87 -29.23
C LEU A 201 2.63 -6.19 -30.26
N SER A 202 2.28 -4.98 -30.69
CA SER A 202 3.12 -4.21 -31.63
C SER A 202 4.49 -3.89 -31.02
N ILE A 203 4.52 -3.44 -29.75
CA ILE A 203 5.75 -3.14 -29.03
C ILE A 203 6.59 -4.40 -28.85
N ALA A 204 5.98 -5.51 -28.44
CA ALA A 204 6.66 -6.80 -28.28
C ALA A 204 7.27 -7.29 -29.61
N SER A 205 6.53 -7.19 -30.72
CA SER A 205 6.98 -7.64 -32.04
C SER A 205 8.17 -6.85 -32.59
N ASN A 206 8.31 -5.59 -32.18
CA ASN A 206 9.39 -4.70 -32.62
C ASN A 206 10.66 -4.84 -31.76
N ARG A 207 10.66 -5.66 -30.71
CA ARG A 207 11.86 -5.83 -29.86
C ARG A 207 12.94 -6.65 -30.58
N PRO A 208 14.21 -6.23 -30.50
CA PRO A 208 15.32 -6.87 -31.22
C PRO A 208 15.61 -8.32 -30.79
N TYR A 209 15.12 -8.76 -29.62
CA TYR A 209 15.35 -10.10 -29.08
C TYR A 209 14.80 -11.24 -29.97
N GLY A 210 13.81 -10.97 -30.83
CA GLY A 210 13.22 -11.98 -31.71
C GLY A 210 14.01 -12.33 -32.98
N LYS A 211 14.99 -11.51 -33.39
CA LYS A 211 15.69 -11.71 -34.68
C LYS A 211 16.87 -12.69 -34.64
N HIS A 212 17.35 -13.08 -33.46
CA HIS A 212 18.53 -13.96 -33.34
C HIS A 212 18.23 -15.47 -33.28
N LEU A 213 16.96 -15.88 -33.24
CA LEU A 213 16.58 -17.31 -33.20
C LEU A 213 16.12 -17.90 -34.53
N SER A 214 16.12 -17.13 -35.63
CA SER A 214 15.78 -17.66 -36.96
C SER A 214 16.98 -17.73 -37.89
N LYS A 215 17.42 -18.99 -38.16
CA LYS A 215 18.29 -19.46 -39.26
C LYS A 215 19.79 -19.14 -39.15
N SER A 216 20.52 -19.95 -38.38
CA SER A 216 21.93 -20.26 -38.71
C SER A 216 21.99 -21.30 -39.85
N ASN A 217 21.73 -20.86 -41.08
CA ASN A 217 22.23 -21.56 -42.27
C ASN A 217 23.41 -20.76 -42.82
N SER A 218 24.57 -20.93 -42.19
CA SER A 218 25.83 -20.41 -42.70
C SER A 218 26.36 -21.34 -43.80
N ASN A 219 25.96 -21.09 -45.06
CA ASN A 219 26.76 -21.50 -46.20
C ASN A 219 27.73 -20.36 -46.52
N CYS A 220 29.00 -20.56 -46.15
CA CYS A 220 30.09 -19.72 -46.60
C CYS A 220 30.39 -20.01 -48.07
N SER A 221 30.17 -19.02 -48.93
CA SER A 221 30.85 -18.93 -50.22
C SER A 221 31.50 -17.55 -50.28
N SER A 222 32.83 -17.57 -50.18
CA SER A 222 33.70 -16.45 -50.50
C SER A 222 33.47 -16.02 -51.94
N ASP A 223 33.13 -14.75 -52.16
CA ASP A 223 33.78 -13.95 -53.20
C ASP A 223 33.46 -12.46 -53.03
N SER A 224 34.46 -11.67 -53.37
CA SER A 224 34.60 -10.23 -53.26
C SER A 224 33.45 -9.42 -53.85
N CYS A 225 32.99 -8.38 -53.14
CA CYS A 225 32.59 -7.14 -53.80
C CYS A 225 32.70 -5.94 -52.85
N SER A 226 33.64 -5.06 -53.15
CA SER A 226 33.77 -3.72 -52.60
C SER A 226 32.74 -2.78 -53.22
N SER A 227 31.96 -2.08 -52.37
CA SER A 227 31.55 -0.68 -52.48
C SER A 227 30.15 -0.44 -51.93
N CYS A 228 30.02 0.63 -51.14
CA CYS A 228 28.79 1.28 -50.64
C CYS A 228 28.05 0.58 -49.50
N SER A 229 28.63 0.62 -48.30
CA SER A 229 27.85 0.64 -47.05
C SER A 229 27.86 2.07 -46.52
N GLN A 230 26.76 2.80 -46.67
CA GLN A 230 26.41 3.77 -45.64
C GLN A 230 26.10 2.93 -44.41
N GLU A 231 27.00 2.93 -43.42
CA GLU A 231 26.65 2.46 -42.09
C GLU A 231 25.47 3.31 -41.63
N PRO A 232 24.31 2.72 -41.29
CA PRO A 232 23.29 3.47 -40.59
C PRO A 232 23.92 3.90 -39.26
N GLU A 233 23.93 5.21 -39.00
CA GLU A 233 24.39 5.71 -37.70
C GLU A 233 23.65 4.93 -36.59
N PRO A 234 24.38 4.43 -35.57
CA PRO A 234 23.72 3.76 -34.47
C PRO A 234 22.78 4.76 -33.81
N ASP A 235 21.48 4.44 -33.81
CA ASP A 235 20.46 5.25 -33.17
C ASP A 235 20.88 5.44 -31.70
N ILE A 236 21.07 6.69 -31.28
CA ILE A 236 21.65 7.05 -29.97
C ILE A 236 20.83 6.41 -28.83
N SER A 237 19.54 6.21 -29.05
CA SER A 237 18.62 5.48 -28.18
C SER A 237 19.04 4.01 -27.98
N THR A 238 19.33 3.28 -29.05
CA THR A 238 19.79 1.88 -28.97
C THR A 238 21.16 1.70 -28.30
N SER A 239 22.04 2.69 -28.40
CA SER A 239 23.33 2.65 -27.68
C SER A 239 23.15 2.83 -26.18
N ALA A 240 22.33 3.80 -25.77
CA ALA A 240 22.01 4.05 -24.36
C ALA A 240 21.29 2.85 -23.73
N ASP A 241 20.39 2.22 -24.48
CA ASP A 241 19.67 1.03 -24.06
C ASP A 241 20.61 -0.15 -23.77
N ASN A 242 21.62 -0.37 -24.62
CA ASN A 242 22.59 -1.44 -24.43
C ASN A 242 23.45 -1.25 -23.18
N ASP A 243 23.94 -0.03 -22.92
CA ASP A 243 24.80 0.24 -21.75
C ASP A 243 24.03 0.07 -20.42
N VAL A 244 22.76 0.47 -20.41
CA VAL A 244 21.86 0.28 -19.28
C VAL A 244 21.49 -1.19 -19.10
N GLN A 245 21.21 -1.91 -20.18
CA GLN A 245 20.92 -3.35 -20.13
C GLN A 245 22.12 -4.15 -19.64
N LEU A 246 23.35 -3.80 -20.03
CA LEU A 246 24.57 -4.42 -19.50
C LEU A 246 24.71 -4.18 -17.99
N SER A 247 24.38 -2.97 -17.54
CA SER A 247 24.38 -2.61 -16.11
C SER A 247 23.30 -3.37 -15.33
N LEU A 248 22.10 -3.54 -15.92
CA LEU A 248 21.02 -4.36 -15.36
C LEU A 248 21.41 -5.83 -15.27
N ASN A 249 21.98 -6.39 -16.33
CA ASN A 249 22.44 -7.79 -16.35
C ASN A 249 23.56 -8.02 -15.33
N HIS A 250 24.47 -7.06 -15.17
CA HIS A 250 25.49 -7.11 -14.11
C HIS A 250 24.85 -7.10 -12.72
N ALA A 251 23.88 -6.21 -12.46
CA ALA A 251 23.15 -6.15 -11.19
C ALA A 251 22.37 -7.45 -10.91
N GLN A 252 21.75 -8.05 -11.93
CA GLN A 252 21.06 -9.34 -11.84
C GLN A 252 22.02 -10.52 -11.64
N GLY A 253 23.27 -10.38 -12.07
CA GLY A 253 24.34 -11.37 -11.88
C GLY A 253 25.05 -11.28 -10.51
N LEU A 254 24.80 -10.22 -9.73
CA LEU A 254 25.22 -10.17 -8.33
C LEU A 254 24.51 -11.30 -7.56
N LYS A 255 25.23 -11.94 -6.62
CA LYS A 255 24.60 -12.96 -5.78
C LYS A 255 23.40 -12.34 -5.08
N LEU A 256 22.23 -12.95 -5.25
CA LEU A 256 20.92 -12.62 -4.66
C LEU A 256 20.88 -12.54 -3.11
N LEU A 257 22.03 -12.50 -2.44
CA LEU A 257 22.19 -12.72 -1.00
C LEU A 257 22.37 -11.43 -0.18
N ASP A 258 22.72 -10.28 -0.77
CA ASP A 258 22.79 -9.00 -0.03
C ASP A 258 21.88 -7.92 -0.63
N PRO A 259 20.69 -7.69 -0.03
CA PRO A 259 19.79 -6.61 -0.43
C PRO A 259 20.43 -5.21 -0.44
N ARG A 260 21.50 -4.97 0.34
CA ARG A 260 22.22 -3.68 0.36
C ARG A 260 23.06 -3.50 -0.90
N GLU A 261 23.78 -4.53 -1.33
CA GLU A 261 24.58 -4.49 -2.56
C GLU A 261 23.69 -4.32 -3.79
N ASN A 262 22.59 -5.07 -3.86
CA ASN A 262 21.62 -4.96 -4.95
C ASN A 262 20.97 -3.58 -4.98
N ARG A 263 20.54 -3.04 -3.83
CA ARG A 263 20.06 -1.66 -3.74
C ARG A 263 21.07 -0.67 -4.31
N GLN A 264 22.33 -0.76 -3.90
CA GLN A 264 23.37 0.16 -4.36
C GLN A 264 23.55 0.09 -5.89
N ALA A 265 23.54 -1.11 -6.46
CA ALA A 265 23.59 -1.30 -7.91
C ALA A 265 22.41 -0.62 -8.62
N TYR A 266 21.18 -0.79 -8.14
CA TYR A 266 20.01 -0.15 -8.74
C TYR A 266 19.98 1.38 -8.57
N TYR A 267 20.57 1.93 -7.51
CA TYR A 267 20.76 3.38 -7.39
C TYR A 267 21.80 3.94 -8.38
N LEU A 268 22.84 3.18 -8.70
CA LEU A 268 23.78 3.56 -9.76
C LEU A 268 23.10 3.54 -11.13
N ILE A 269 22.28 2.52 -11.39
CA ILE A 269 21.46 2.44 -12.60
C ILE A 269 20.50 3.63 -12.67
N TYR A 270 19.78 3.95 -11.59
CA TYR A 270 18.89 5.11 -11.52
C TYR A 270 19.59 6.43 -11.88
N ASN A 271 20.81 6.65 -11.38
CA ASN A 271 21.58 7.85 -11.73
C ASN A 271 21.97 7.87 -13.21
N ALA A 272 22.37 6.74 -13.78
CA ALA A 272 22.66 6.62 -15.21
C ALA A 272 21.40 6.87 -16.06
N LEU A 273 20.25 6.33 -15.65
CA LEU A 273 18.95 6.54 -16.30
C LEU A 273 18.54 8.02 -16.31
N ASN A 274 18.84 8.76 -15.25
CA ASN A 274 18.55 10.19 -15.18
C ASN A 274 19.46 11.03 -16.08
N GLN A 275 20.71 10.59 -16.27
CA GLN A 275 21.65 11.27 -17.18
C GLN A 275 21.29 11.03 -18.65
N ALA A 276 20.80 9.84 -18.98
CA ALA A 276 20.39 9.49 -20.33
C ALA A 276 19.03 10.09 -20.76
N GLY A 277 18.19 10.49 -19.81
CA GLY A 277 16.92 11.21 -20.08
C GLY A 277 15.93 10.38 -20.89
N ASP A 278 15.30 11.01 -21.89
CA ASP A 278 14.24 10.40 -22.72
C ASP A 278 14.78 9.39 -23.75
N ASN A 279 16.09 9.20 -23.83
CA ASN A 279 16.73 8.28 -24.78
C ASN A 279 16.62 6.79 -24.35
N ILE A 280 15.88 6.49 -23.28
CA ILE A 280 15.75 5.15 -22.71
C ILE A 280 14.30 4.70 -22.75
N SER A 281 14.07 3.45 -23.14
CA SER A 281 12.74 2.86 -23.12
C SER A 281 12.07 2.92 -21.74
N ALA A 282 10.76 3.20 -21.73
CA ALA A 282 9.96 3.21 -20.50
C ALA A 282 10.07 1.88 -19.74
N GLY A 283 10.20 0.76 -20.45
CA GLY A 283 10.31 -0.56 -19.86
C GLY A 283 11.57 -0.75 -19.00
N MET A 284 12.74 -0.32 -19.48
CA MET A 284 13.97 -0.39 -18.68
C MET A 284 13.93 0.56 -17.48
N ARG A 285 13.39 1.77 -17.67
CA ARG A 285 13.22 2.73 -16.59
C ARG A 285 12.34 2.15 -15.48
N CYS A 286 11.18 1.60 -15.83
CA CYS A 286 10.28 0.96 -14.87
C CYS A 286 10.95 -0.24 -14.18
N THR A 287 11.64 -1.10 -14.93
CA THR A 287 12.34 -2.27 -14.37
C THR A 287 13.35 -1.86 -13.31
N ALA A 288 14.24 -0.93 -13.63
CA ALA A 288 15.28 -0.49 -12.70
C ALA A 288 14.70 0.19 -11.45
N MET A 289 13.70 1.08 -11.64
CA MET A 289 13.09 1.82 -10.53
C MET A 289 12.21 0.93 -9.65
N GLY A 290 11.52 -0.06 -10.24
CA GLY A 290 10.73 -1.03 -9.50
C GLY A 290 11.60 -2.01 -8.70
N GLU A 291 12.70 -2.51 -9.28
CA GLU A 291 13.68 -3.31 -8.54
C GLU A 291 14.30 -2.51 -7.38
N MET A 292 14.65 -1.24 -7.61
CA MET A 292 15.12 -0.35 -6.54
C MET A 292 14.10 -0.25 -5.38
N ALA A 293 12.83 -0.03 -5.70
CA ALA A 293 11.76 0.05 -4.72
C ALA A 293 11.56 -1.28 -3.96
N PHE A 294 11.71 -2.42 -4.63
CA PHE A 294 11.66 -3.74 -4.00
C PHE A 294 12.79 -3.92 -2.97
N TYR A 295 14.04 -3.54 -3.29
CA TYR A 295 15.14 -3.64 -2.34
C TYR A 295 15.04 -2.61 -1.20
N ASP A 296 14.51 -1.42 -1.45
CA ASP A 296 14.13 -0.46 -0.41
C ASP A 296 13.13 -1.09 0.57
N TYR A 297 12.09 -1.77 0.04
CA TYR A 297 11.13 -2.51 0.86
C TYR A 297 11.82 -3.57 1.73
N LEU A 298 12.63 -4.46 1.15
CA LEU A 298 13.28 -5.54 1.90
C LEU A 298 14.11 -5.00 3.07
N LEU A 299 14.92 -3.96 2.83
CA LEU A 299 15.78 -3.40 3.87
C LEU A 299 15.01 -2.67 4.95
N HIS A 300 14.00 -1.87 4.57
CA HIS A 300 13.16 -1.17 5.54
C HIS A 300 12.32 -2.15 6.37
N PHE A 301 11.80 -3.19 5.74
CA PHE A 301 11.01 -4.24 6.39
C PHE A 301 11.87 -5.06 7.35
N MET A 302 13.02 -5.58 6.89
CA MET A 302 13.97 -6.30 7.75
C MET A 302 14.38 -5.47 8.95
N ARG A 303 14.77 -4.22 8.72
CA ARG A 303 15.17 -3.31 9.80
C ARG A 303 14.05 -3.11 10.82
N SER A 304 12.80 -2.98 10.39
CA SER A 304 11.66 -2.87 11.30
C SER A 304 11.58 -4.11 12.19
N PHE A 305 11.56 -5.31 11.60
CA PHE A 305 11.36 -6.55 12.37
C PHE A 305 12.60 -7.07 13.12
N GLU A 306 13.83 -6.69 12.72
CA GLU A 306 15.08 -7.01 13.43
C GLU A 306 15.27 -6.16 14.69
N LEU A 307 14.80 -4.91 14.67
CA LEU A 307 14.90 -3.98 15.80
C LEU A 307 13.84 -4.24 16.89
N GLU A 308 13.04 -5.29 16.75
CA GLU A 308 11.78 -5.42 17.49
C GLU A 308 11.63 -6.77 18.19
N GLY A 309 11.17 -6.70 19.44
CA GLY A 309 10.66 -7.86 20.16
C GLY A 309 9.42 -8.41 19.47
N THR A 310 9.04 -9.66 19.78
CA THR A 310 7.96 -10.38 19.10
C THR A 310 6.53 -9.89 19.42
N GLY A 311 6.37 -8.79 20.16
CA GLY A 311 5.06 -8.29 20.56
C GLY A 311 4.46 -7.34 19.53
N SER A 312 3.27 -7.65 19.01
CA SER A 312 2.54 -6.85 18.01
C SER A 312 2.42 -5.37 18.40
N ILE A 313 2.18 -5.10 19.68
CA ILE A 313 2.00 -3.74 20.20
C ILE A 313 3.26 -2.87 20.12
N ILE A 314 4.44 -3.49 20.28
CA ILE A 314 5.73 -2.80 20.19
C ILE A 314 5.99 -2.42 18.73
N HIS A 315 5.72 -3.34 17.81
CA HIS A 315 5.77 -3.11 16.37
C HIS A 315 4.85 -1.93 16.00
N LEU A 316 3.55 -2.05 16.30
CA LEU A 316 2.51 -1.06 15.96
C LEU A 316 2.79 0.36 16.49
N SER A 317 3.52 0.51 17.59
CA SER A 317 3.87 1.82 18.15
C SER A 317 4.83 2.67 17.29
N ARG A 318 5.50 2.08 16.28
CA ARG A 318 6.55 2.71 15.46
C ARG A 318 6.08 3.05 14.04
N LEU A 319 4.98 3.78 13.93
CA LEU A 319 4.34 4.15 12.65
C LEU A 319 5.33 4.66 11.58
N GLU A 320 6.31 5.49 11.96
CA GLU A 320 7.29 6.07 11.03
C GLU A 320 8.12 5.02 10.27
N GLU A 321 8.47 3.89 10.92
CA GLU A 321 9.21 2.81 10.26
C GLU A 321 8.31 2.04 9.29
N HIS A 322 7.04 1.85 9.63
CA HIS A 322 6.08 1.18 8.76
C HIS A 322 5.81 1.96 7.48
N LEU A 323 5.69 3.28 7.62
CA LEU A 323 5.49 4.18 6.50
C LEU A 323 6.63 4.10 5.47
N ARG A 324 7.86 3.75 5.89
CA ARG A 324 9.00 3.64 4.95
C ARG A 324 8.87 2.45 4.02
N TYR A 325 8.60 1.25 4.52
CA TYR A 325 8.48 0.08 3.65
C TYR A 325 7.14 0.06 2.90
N PHE A 326 6.04 0.58 3.46
CA PHE A 326 4.80 0.72 2.69
C PHE A 326 4.95 1.74 1.57
N LYS A 327 5.67 2.85 1.78
CA LYS A 327 6.01 3.79 0.70
C LYS A 327 6.81 3.11 -0.42
N ALA A 328 7.73 2.21 -0.08
CA ALA A 328 8.48 1.45 -1.08
C ALA A 328 7.57 0.50 -1.88
N ILE A 329 6.59 -0.15 -1.22
CA ILE A 329 5.55 -0.92 -1.93
C ILE A 329 4.71 -0.02 -2.85
N ASP A 330 4.27 1.14 -2.38
CA ASP A 330 3.49 2.09 -3.19
C ASP A 330 4.26 2.55 -4.43
N GLN A 331 5.58 2.78 -4.29
CA GLN A 331 6.46 3.08 -5.42
C GLN A 331 6.56 1.91 -6.40
N LEU A 332 6.73 0.68 -5.91
CA LEU A 332 6.74 -0.51 -6.76
C LEU A 332 5.42 -0.65 -7.54
N VAL A 333 4.27 -0.47 -6.88
CA VAL A 333 2.95 -0.45 -7.53
C VAL A 333 2.86 0.63 -8.60
N ALA A 334 3.33 1.84 -8.31
CA ALA A 334 3.34 2.92 -9.28
C ALA A 334 4.14 2.55 -10.55
N PHE A 335 5.31 1.92 -10.41
CA PHE A 335 6.09 1.47 -11.56
C PHE A 335 5.44 0.31 -12.33
N ILE A 336 4.73 -0.60 -11.66
CA ILE A 336 3.92 -1.63 -12.34
C ILE A 336 2.84 -0.96 -13.21
N ILE A 337 2.13 0.03 -12.65
CA ILE A 337 1.06 0.76 -13.36
C ILE A 337 1.63 1.53 -14.56
N VAL A 338 2.74 2.26 -14.38
CA VAL A 338 3.38 3.00 -15.47
C VAL A 338 3.85 2.05 -16.57
N ALA A 339 4.50 0.93 -16.23
CA ALA A 339 4.89 -0.07 -17.22
C ALA A 339 3.67 -0.58 -18.01
N LEU A 340 2.57 -0.86 -17.32
CA LEU A 340 1.36 -1.33 -17.97
C LEU A 340 0.71 -0.26 -18.87
N ASP A 341 0.66 1.00 -18.44
CA ASP A 341 0.13 2.12 -19.23
C ASP A 341 0.98 2.38 -20.49
N GLU A 342 2.29 2.18 -20.39
CA GLU A 342 3.22 2.20 -21.53
C GLU A 342 3.19 0.92 -22.36
N CYS A 343 2.33 -0.05 -22.02
CA CYS A 343 2.16 -1.34 -22.71
C CYS A 343 3.43 -2.21 -22.69
N GLU A 344 4.26 -2.04 -21.67
CA GLU A 344 5.54 -2.71 -21.43
C GLU A 344 5.35 -4.00 -20.62
N LEU A 345 4.84 -5.06 -21.26
CA LEU A 345 4.39 -6.28 -20.57
C LEU A 345 5.49 -7.09 -19.87
N ILE A 346 6.73 -7.11 -20.38
CA ILE A 346 7.85 -7.82 -19.72
C ILE A 346 8.18 -7.17 -18.36
N PRO A 347 8.46 -5.85 -18.30
CA PRO A 347 8.59 -5.14 -17.03
C PRO A 347 7.38 -5.30 -16.11
N THR A 348 6.15 -5.21 -16.63
CA THR A 348 4.95 -5.42 -15.82
C THR A 348 4.95 -6.81 -15.17
N SER A 349 5.21 -7.88 -15.95
CA SER A 349 5.26 -9.25 -15.42
C SER A 349 6.34 -9.39 -14.34
N LEU A 350 7.55 -8.92 -14.61
CA LEU A 350 8.67 -8.98 -13.66
C LEU A 350 8.38 -8.23 -12.35
N LEU A 351 7.90 -7.00 -12.44
CA LEU A 351 7.60 -6.19 -11.25
C LEU A 351 6.39 -6.73 -10.47
N THR A 352 5.45 -7.40 -11.15
CA THR A 352 4.35 -8.13 -10.49
C THR A 352 4.88 -9.31 -9.66
N ILE A 353 5.93 -10.02 -10.14
CA ILE A 353 6.65 -11.02 -9.32
C ILE A 353 7.28 -10.34 -8.10
N ARG A 354 7.93 -9.18 -8.27
CA ARG A 354 8.52 -8.45 -7.13
C ARG A 354 7.50 -8.05 -6.09
N LEU A 355 6.29 -7.66 -6.50
CA LEU A 355 5.21 -7.40 -5.55
C LEU A 355 4.80 -8.70 -4.83
N ALA A 356 4.70 -9.84 -5.53
CA ALA A 356 4.45 -11.14 -4.89
C ALA A 356 5.56 -11.51 -3.89
N ASP A 357 6.82 -11.29 -4.25
CA ASP A 357 7.97 -11.54 -3.38
C ASP A 357 7.89 -10.72 -2.08
N THR A 358 7.36 -9.48 -2.12
CA THR A 358 7.16 -8.70 -0.87
C THR A 358 6.24 -9.41 0.12
N TYR A 359 5.18 -10.04 -0.36
CA TYR A 359 4.22 -10.75 0.49
C TYR A 359 4.79 -12.08 1.01
N LEU A 360 5.47 -12.84 0.14
CA LEU A 360 6.17 -14.07 0.55
C LEU A 360 7.22 -13.77 1.61
N PHE A 361 7.95 -12.67 1.44
CA PHE A 361 8.96 -12.22 2.39
C PHE A 361 8.36 -11.79 3.73
N ALA A 362 7.25 -11.04 3.72
CA ALA A 362 6.58 -10.57 4.93
C ALA A 362 5.95 -11.71 5.74
N THR A 363 5.41 -12.73 5.08
CA THR A 363 4.61 -13.80 5.68
C THR A 363 5.18 -14.40 6.97
N PRO A 364 6.45 -14.88 7.03
CA PRO A 364 6.99 -15.45 8.26
C PRO A 364 7.07 -14.44 9.41
N TYR A 365 7.31 -13.16 9.12
CA TYR A 365 7.39 -12.10 10.12
C TYR A 365 5.99 -11.71 10.63
N ILE A 366 5.02 -11.56 9.73
CA ILE A 366 3.64 -11.28 10.09
C ILE A 366 3.07 -12.44 10.90
N SER A 367 3.33 -13.67 10.48
CA SER A 367 2.91 -14.88 11.18
C SER A 367 3.46 -14.95 12.60
N ARG A 368 4.75 -14.62 12.78
CA ARG A 368 5.41 -14.61 14.10
C ARG A 368 4.87 -13.50 15.02
N THR A 369 4.58 -12.32 14.48
CA THR A 369 4.24 -11.13 15.28
C THR A 369 2.74 -10.96 15.51
N PHE A 370 1.92 -11.32 14.53
CA PHE A 370 0.46 -11.09 14.51
C PHE A 370 -0.37 -12.37 14.39
N GLY A 371 0.28 -13.54 14.23
CA GLY A 371 -0.37 -14.84 14.11
C GLY A 371 -0.64 -15.27 12.67
N GLN A 372 -0.91 -16.57 12.50
CA GLN A 372 -1.09 -17.21 11.20
C GLN A 372 -2.29 -16.64 10.42
N ASP A 373 -3.40 -16.38 11.11
CA ASP A 373 -4.64 -15.89 10.48
C ASP A 373 -4.42 -14.54 9.79
N LYS A 374 -3.51 -13.71 10.31
CA LYS A 374 -3.15 -12.41 9.71
C LYS A 374 -2.16 -12.54 8.55
N ALA A 375 -1.36 -13.60 8.55
CA ALA A 375 -0.39 -13.87 7.49
C ALA A 375 -1.00 -14.61 6.29
N ALA A 376 -2.03 -15.42 6.50
CA ALA A 376 -2.64 -16.24 5.44
C ALA A 376 -3.03 -15.44 4.18
N PRO A 377 -3.69 -14.26 4.27
CA PRO A 377 -4.05 -13.50 3.07
C PRO A 377 -2.86 -13.05 2.22
N LEU A 378 -1.67 -12.85 2.81
CA LEU A 378 -0.47 -12.45 2.07
C LEU A 378 -0.04 -13.55 1.09
N MET A 379 -0.21 -14.82 1.47
CA MET A 379 0.09 -15.95 0.60
C MET A 379 -0.89 -16.01 -0.58
N ASP A 380 -2.17 -15.77 -0.34
CA ASP A 380 -3.20 -15.73 -1.40
C ASP A 380 -2.92 -14.59 -2.39
N TYR A 381 -2.51 -13.42 -1.89
CA TYR A 381 -2.11 -12.28 -2.73
C TYR A 381 -0.87 -12.61 -3.57
N ALA A 382 0.16 -13.20 -2.95
CA ALA A 382 1.38 -13.61 -3.66
C ALA A 382 1.07 -14.61 -4.78
N GLN A 383 0.30 -15.67 -4.47
CA GLN A 383 -0.07 -16.69 -5.44
C GLN A 383 -0.84 -16.08 -6.62
N SER A 384 -1.82 -15.22 -6.34
CA SER A 384 -2.61 -14.56 -7.38
C SER A 384 -1.75 -13.67 -8.29
N LEU A 385 -0.80 -12.93 -7.72
CA LEU A 385 0.13 -12.09 -8.49
C LEU A 385 1.10 -12.92 -9.35
N LEU A 386 1.58 -14.06 -8.86
CA LEU A 386 2.41 -14.97 -9.65
C LEU A 386 1.63 -15.55 -10.84
N ILE A 387 0.34 -15.86 -10.65
CA ILE A 387 -0.55 -16.28 -11.74
C ILE A 387 -0.68 -15.15 -12.78
N PHE A 388 -0.99 -13.93 -12.35
CA PHE A 388 -1.10 -12.78 -13.28
C PHE A 388 0.21 -12.51 -14.02
N SER A 389 1.36 -12.57 -13.34
CA SER A 389 2.67 -12.42 -13.96
C SER A 389 2.90 -13.47 -15.06
N HIS A 390 2.55 -14.74 -14.79
CA HIS A 390 2.67 -15.81 -15.76
C HIS A 390 1.73 -15.62 -16.96
N GLU A 391 0.49 -15.20 -16.73
CA GLU A 391 -0.47 -14.88 -17.79
C GLU A 391 0.04 -13.75 -18.70
N ILE A 392 0.59 -12.68 -18.10
CA ILE A 392 1.20 -11.57 -18.84
C ILE A 392 2.38 -12.07 -19.68
N ALA A 393 3.27 -12.89 -19.13
CA ALA A 393 4.42 -13.42 -19.85
C ALA A 393 4.00 -14.36 -20.99
N SER A 394 3.04 -15.25 -20.74
CA SER A 394 2.50 -16.19 -21.73
C SER A 394 1.87 -15.46 -22.92
N PHE A 395 1.21 -14.33 -22.67
CA PHE A 395 0.64 -13.50 -23.72
C PHE A 395 1.69 -12.98 -24.72
N ILE A 396 2.91 -12.70 -24.25
CA ILE A 396 4.02 -12.25 -25.09
C ILE A 396 4.61 -13.42 -25.89
N GLU A 397 4.76 -14.58 -25.25
CA GLU A 397 5.38 -15.77 -25.85
C GLU A 397 4.47 -16.47 -26.87
N SER A 398 3.15 -16.44 -26.66
CA SER A 398 2.16 -17.10 -27.51
C SER A 398 0.90 -16.23 -27.71
N PRO A 399 0.99 -15.15 -28.52
CA PRO A 399 -0.14 -14.22 -28.74
C PRO A 399 -1.44 -14.88 -29.25
N GLY A 400 -1.32 -16.02 -29.94
CA GLY A 400 -2.44 -16.70 -30.60
C GLY A 400 -3.25 -17.68 -29.74
N SER A 401 -2.83 -18.00 -28.51
CA SER A 401 -3.51 -19.02 -27.68
C SER A 401 -4.64 -18.48 -26.80
N ILE A 402 -4.86 -17.16 -26.76
CA ILE A 402 -5.82 -16.51 -25.85
C ILE A 402 -7.01 -15.88 -26.62
N ILE A 403 -6.98 -15.86 -27.96
CA ILE A 403 -8.06 -15.35 -28.82
C ILE A 403 -8.98 -16.50 -29.32
N GLN A 404 -9.19 -17.55 -28.52
CA GLN A 404 -10.15 -18.63 -28.83
C GLN A 404 -11.19 -18.83 -27.75
#